data_AF-L0HAN9-F1
#
_entry.id   AF-L0HAN9-F1
#
_cell.length_a   1.000
_cell.length_b   1.000
_cell.length_c   1.000
_cell.angle_alpha   90.00
_cell.angle_beta   90.00
_cell.angle_gamma   90.00
#
_symmetry.space_group_name_H-M   'P 1'
#
loop_
_entity.id
_entity.type
_entity.pdbx_description
1 polymer ?
#
loop_
_entity_poly.entity_id
_entity_poly.type
_entity_poly.pdbx_seq_one_letter_code
_entity_poly.pdbx_strand_id
1 'polypeptide(L)'
;MRKEQTHMNRMWWMASAVVLLFVALAVVPVAASNAWSSNNDTFIIPANGIRTHGDNDGNDHDFSYNGNGSYYFWMVNGTQGMNAIHITNSFSSPYGQLTNSTEKSHYFYVSSTGGHTGDDAALLLIAVNSTNQTDLAQFAIQIDAKGYNWDPLAGAVAPDWFDPGYDDLYYNYSTVSRSFNVDNYLENTNGDVTQRWKFAPLDNYPIYGGQDMAADKDFKLILVDLNAGLVSNRWANYQNLKDYGTINVSYSITSTPKDPMNVTFNTYVYNWDAPQAKGTIHWLNALSGTAQSGYQVILPGS
;
A
#
# COMPACT_ATOMS: atom_id res chain seq x y z
N MET A 1 -13.25 -49.30 -53.81
CA MET A 1 -12.14 -49.40 -52.83
C MET A 1 -11.19 -48.19 -52.83
N ARG A 2 -10.51 -47.81 -53.93
CA ARG A 2 -9.52 -46.69 -53.91
C ARG A 2 -10.09 -45.29 -53.63
N LYS A 3 -11.36 -45.02 -54.00
CA LYS A 3 -12.05 -43.74 -53.76
C LYS A 3 -12.51 -43.52 -52.31
N GLU A 4 -12.81 -44.59 -51.57
CA GLU A 4 -13.25 -44.49 -50.18
C GLU A 4 -12.09 -44.24 -49.23
N GLN A 5 -10.91 -44.83 -49.49
CA GLN A 5 -9.69 -44.56 -48.73
C GLN A 5 -9.22 -43.11 -48.82
N THR A 6 -9.30 -42.48 -49.99
CA THR A 6 -8.94 -41.05 -50.14
C THR A 6 -9.91 -40.12 -49.43
N HIS A 7 -11.20 -40.49 -49.35
CA HIS A 7 -12.21 -39.71 -48.63
C HIS A 7 -12.03 -39.84 -47.11
N MET A 8 -11.77 -41.05 -46.61
CA MET A 8 -11.45 -41.31 -45.21
C MET A 8 -10.21 -40.54 -44.75
N ASN A 9 -9.13 -40.55 -45.54
CA ASN A 9 -7.90 -39.83 -45.18
C ASN A 9 -8.13 -38.32 -45.08
N ARG A 10 -8.88 -37.73 -46.02
CA ARG A 10 -9.20 -36.29 -45.96
C ARG A 10 -10.06 -35.93 -44.75
N MET A 11 -10.98 -36.80 -44.37
CA MET A 11 -11.87 -36.59 -43.22
C MET A 11 -11.11 -36.69 -41.88
N TRP A 12 -10.15 -37.61 -41.77
CA TRP A 12 -9.26 -37.70 -40.62
C TRP A 12 -8.36 -36.47 -40.49
N TRP A 13 -7.78 -35.98 -41.59
CA TRP A 13 -6.98 -34.75 -41.57
C TRP A 13 -7.78 -33.52 -41.15
N MET A 14 -9.02 -33.38 -41.63
CA MET A 14 -9.90 -32.27 -41.22
C MET A 14 -10.31 -32.39 -39.74
N ALA A 15 -10.64 -33.59 -39.26
CA ALA A 15 -10.97 -33.80 -37.86
C ALA A 15 -9.78 -33.48 -36.93
N SER A 16 -8.57 -33.91 -37.28
CA SER A 16 -7.36 -33.59 -36.52
C SER A 16 -7.03 -32.09 -36.52
N ALA A 17 -7.21 -31.41 -37.67
CA ALA A 17 -7.00 -29.96 -37.75
C ALA A 17 -8.01 -29.17 -36.91
N VAL A 18 -9.28 -29.59 -36.89
CA VAL A 18 -10.33 -28.97 -36.07
C VAL A 18 -10.05 -29.19 -34.58
N VAL A 19 -9.64 -30.39 -34.17
CA VAL A 19 -9.27 -30.65 -32.77
C VAL A 19 -8.06 -29.83 -32.33
N LEU A 20 -7.02 -29.71 -33.17
CA LEU A 20 -5.85 -28.86 -32.89
C LEU A 20 -6.23 -27.38 -32.79
N LEU A 21 -7.15 -26.90 -33.63
CA LEU A 21 -7.66 -25.53 -33.56
C LEU A 21 -8.48 -25.29 -32.29
N PHE A 22 -9.32 -26.26 -31.87
CA PHE A 22 -10.04 -26.18 -30.59
C PHE A 22 -9.11 -26.21 -29.38
N VAL A 23 -8.04 -27.02 -29.40
CA VAL A 23 -7.02 -27.03 -28.33
C VAL A 23 -6.24 -25.71 -28.31
N ALA A 24 -5.89 -25.16 -29.47
CA ALA A 24 -5.19 -23.87 -29.57
C ALA A 24 -6.06 -22.67 -29.15
N LEU A 25 -7.39 -22.74 -29.34
CA LEU A 25 -8.34 -21.70 -28.91
C LEU A 25 -8.82 -21.88 -27.46
N ALA A 26 -8.78 -23.11 -26.91
CA ALA A 26 -9.22 -23.39 -25.54
C ALA A 26 -8.12 -23.16 -24.49
N VAL A 27 -6.85 -23.13 -24.91
CA VAL A 27 -5.74 -22.76 -24.04
C VAL A 27 -5.43 -21.28 -24.25
N VAL A 28 -6.30 -20.42 -23.72
CA VAL A 28 -5.86 -19.05 -23.42
C VAL A 28 -4.81 -19.19 -22.33
N PRO A 29 -3.56 -18.73 -22.51
CA PRO A 29 -2.64 -18.67 -21.40
C PRO A 29 -3.30 -17.81 -20.32
N VAL A 30 -3.65 -18.41 -19.18
CA VAL A 30 -3.83 -17.65 -17.96
C VAL A 30 -2.46 -17.04 -17.73
N ALA A 31 -2.31 -15.76 -18.08
CA ALA A 31 -1.12 -15.02 -17.73
C ALA A 31 -0.97 -15.19 -16.21
N ALA A 32 0.12 -15.84 -15.79
CA ALA A 32 0.42 -15.96 -14.38
C ALA A 32 0.47 -14.54 -13.80
N SER A 33 -0.28 -14.28 -12.73
CA SER A 33 -0.22 -12.99 -12.07
C SER A 33 1.20 -12.78 -11.56
N ASN A 34 1.81 -11.65 -11.93
CA ASN A 34 3.12 -11.28 -11.46
C ASN A 34 2.98 -10.66 -10.07
N ALA A 35 2.92 -11.48 -9.03
CA ALA A 35 2.86 -11.02 -7.65
C ALA A 35 4.27 -10.99 -7.02
N TRP A 36 4.44 -10.26 -5.91
CA TRP A 36 5.60 -10.50 -5.05
C TRP A 36 5.62 -11.96 -4.59
N SER A 37 6.81 -12.54 -4.49
CA SER A 37 6.97 -13.91 -4.00
C SER A 37 6.74 -14.06 -2.50
N SER A 38 6.73 -12.95 -1.76
CA SER A 38 6.56 -12.92 -0.31
C SER A 38 5.74 -11.71 0.14
N ASN A 39 4.84 -11.92 1.10
CA ASN A 39 4.04 -10.88 1.76
C ASN A 39 4.79 -10.12 2.85
N ASN A 40 5.98 -10.57 3.19
CA ASN A 40 6.84 -10.01 4.21
C ASN A 40 8.30 -10.26 3.79
N ASP A 41 9.27 -9.69 4.50
CA ASP A 41 10.68 -9.80 4.10
C ASP A 41 10.90 -9.35 2.64
N THR A 42 10.49 -8.12 2.34
CA THR A 42 10.56 -7.56 0.98
C THR A 42 11.02 -6.12 0.97
N PHE A 43 11.66 -5.73 -0.14
CA PHE A 43 12.18 -4.38 -0.35
C PHE A 43 11.35 -3.67 -1.41
N ILE A 44 10.86 -2.47 -1.08
CA ILE A 44 9.99 -1.71 -1.98
C ILE A 44 10.46 -0.26 -2.04
N ILE A 45 10.59 0.24 -3.27
CA ILE A 45 10.88 1.64 -3.54
C ILE A 45 9.55 2.39 -3.67
N PRO A 46 9.29 3.44 -2.87
CA PRO A 46 8.09 4.24 -3.03
C PRO A 46 8.15 5.06 -4.32
N ALA A 47 6.98 5.33 -4.91
CA ALA A 47 6.83 6.04 -6.18
C ALA A 47 7.37 7.48 -6.16
N ASN A 48 7.48 8.09 -4.98
CA ASN A 48 8.07 9.41 -4.78
C ASN A 48 9.54 9.38 -4.34
N GLY A 49 10.19 8.22 -4.36
CA GLY A 49 11.56 8.05 -3.89
C GLY A 49 11.64 7.92 -2.38
N ILE A 50 12.73 7.33 -1.89
CA ILE A 50 12.96 7.19 -0.46
C ILE A 50 13.25 8.54 0.19
N ARG A 51 12.72 8.75 1.39
CA ARG A 51 13.05 9.93 2.19
C ARG A 51 14.52 9.88 2.63
N THR A 52 15.17 11.04 2.57
CA THR A 52 16.47 11.29 3.21
C THR A 52 16.28 12.23 4.39
N HIS A 53 17.15 12.12 5.38
CA HIS A 53 17.35 13.15 6.39
C HIS A 53 18.84 13.48 6.49
N GLY A 54 19.14 14.74 6.82
CA GLY A 54 20.49 15.11 7.19
C GLY A 54 20.75 14.65 8.62
N ASP A 55 21.95 14.14 8.90
CA ASP A 55 22.45 14.09 10.28
C ASP A 55 23.17 15.39 10.65
N ASN A 56 23.44 15.56 11.95
CA ASN A 56 24.24 16.69 12.46
C ASN A 56 25.72 16.61 12.04
N ASP A 57 26.15 15.50 11.43
CA ASP A 57 27.53 15.26 10.99
C ASP A 57 27.74 15.63 9.51
N GLY A 58 26.68 16.09 8.81
CA GLY A 58 26.72 16.53 7.42
C GLY A 58 26.60 15.40 6.38
N ASN A 59 26.19 14.20 6.79
CA ASN A 59 25.85 13.10 5.90
C ASN A 59 24.33 12.97 5.74
N ASP A 60 23.88 12.80 4.49
CA ASP A 60 22.50 12.40 4.22
C ASP A 60 22.36 10.90 4.50
N HIS A 61 21.47 10.55 5.43
CA HIS A 61 21.03 9.18 5.66
C HIS A 61 19.66 8.99 5.02
N ASP A 62 19.53 7.97 4.17
CA ASP A 62 18.22 7.58 3.65
C ASP A 62 17.50 6.65 4.62
N PHE A 63 16.17 6.65 4.60
CA PHE A 63 15.31 5.77 5.42
C PHE A 63 15.36 4.31 4.92
N SER A 64 16.44 3.93 4.24
CA SER A 64 16.59 2.63 3.61
C SER A 64 17.31 1.64 4.53
N TYR A 65 17.00 0.38 4.34
CA TYR A 65 17.72 -0.68 5.04
C TYR A 65 19.09 -0.89 4.36
N ASN A 66 20.16 -0.55 5.07
CA ASN A 66 21.55 -0.64 4.60
C ASN A 66 21.89 0.20 3.36
N GLY A 67 21.23 1.34 3.13
CA GLY A 67 21.58 2.26 2.04
C GLY A 67 21.15 1.78 0.65
N ASN A 68 20.15 0.90 0.55
CA ASN A 68 19.71 0.30 -0.71
C ASN A 68 18.62 1.10 -1.44
N GLY A 69 18.20 2.26 -0.91
CA GLY A 69 17.18 3.12 -1.51
C GLY A 69 15.74 2.57 -1.43
N SER A 70 15.48 1.58 -0.58
CA SER A 70 14.17 0.95 -0.43
C SER A 70 13.75 0.76 1.03
N TYR A 71 12.43 0.75 1.26
CA TYR A 71 11.87 0.36 2.55
C TYR A 71 11.87 -1.16 2.68
N TYR A 72 12.36 -1.65 3.81
CA TYR A 72 12.34 -3.08 4.14
C TYR A 72 11.09 -3.43 4.94
N PHE A 73 10.16 -4.15 4.33
CA PHE A 73 8.95 -4.67 4.94
C PHE A 73 9.31 -5.94 5.70
N TRP A 74 9.40 -5.82 7.03
CA TRP A 74 9.78 -6.91 7.92
C TRP A 74 8.98 -6.85 9.21
N MET A 75 7.81 -7.48 9.18
CA MET A 75 6.92 -7.61 10.33
C MET A 75 7.13 -8.97 10.99
N VAL A 76 7.44 -8.99 12.29
CA VAL A 76 7.65 -10.26 12.99
C VAL A 76 6.34 -10.77 13.58
N ASN A 77 6.23 -12.09 13.82
CA ASN A 77 5.23 -12.71 14.68
C ASN A 77 3.73 -12.41 14.40
N GLY A 78 3.12 -13.12 13.46
CA GLY A 78 1.66 -13.28 13.42
C GLY A 78 0.90 -11.96 13.22
N THR A 79 0.23 -11.44 14.25
CA THR A 79 -0.54 -10.17 14.17
C THR A 79 0.15 -8.98 14.84
N GLN A 80 1.43 -9.11 15.20
CA GLN A 80 2.19 -7.99 15.76
C GLN A 80 2.29 -6.86 14.74
N GLY A 81 2.27 -5.62 15.24
CA GLY A 81 2.28 -4.42 14.41
C GLY A 81 0.91 -3.96 13.88
N MET A 82 -0.14 -4.78 14.00
CA MET A 82 -1.45 -4.54 13.37
C MET A 82 -2.50 -3.87 14.27
N ASN A 83 -2.15 -3.55 15.51
CA ASN A 83 -3.10 -3.05 16.51
C ASN A 83 -3.00 -1.54 16.78
N ALA A 84 -1.95 -0.90 16.27
CA ALA A 84 -1.58 0.47 16.66
C ALA A 84 -1.82 1.51 15.58
N ILE A 85 -1.65 1.15 14.31
CA ILE A 85 -1.75 2.12 13.21
C ILE A 85 -3.13 2.01 12.59
N HIS A 86 -3.75 3.16 12.31
CA HIS A 86 -5.12 3.21 11.83
C HIS A 86 -5.32 4.21 10.71
N ILE A 87 -6.38 3.99 9.94
CA ILE A 87 -6.97 5.00 9.07
C ILE A 87 -8.32 5.43 9.64
N THR A 88 -8.53 6.74 9.79
CA THR A 88 -9.73 7.32 10.40
C THR A 88 -10.24 8.52 9.62
N ASN A 89 -11.55 8.76 9.65
CA ASN A 89 -12.16 9.98 9.08
C ASN A 89 -12.07 11.18 10.03
N SER A 90 -11.54 11.01 11.24
CA SER A 90 -11.43 12.08 12.23
C SER A 90 -10.13 11.99 13.01
N PHE A 91 -9.36 13.09 13.01
CA PHE A 91 -8.14 13.20 13.81
C PHE A 91 -8.36 12.99 15.32
N SER A 92 -9.58 13.25 15.82
CA SER A 92 -9.92 13.08 17.23
C SER A 92 -10.43 11.68 17.60
N SER A 93 -10.52 10.76 16.63
CA SER A 93 -10.95 9.37 16.82
C SER A 93 -9.88 8.42 16.28
N PRO A 94 -8.82 8.14 17.08
CA PRO A 94 -7.58 7.56 16.56
C PRO A 94 -7.64 6.04 16.31
N TYR A 95 -8.69 5.35 16.76
CA TYR A 95 -8.86 3.90 16.58
C TYR A 95 -9.38 3.48 15.20
N GLY A 96 -9.66 4.45 14.33
CA GLY A 96 -10.05 4.20 12.95
C GLY A 96 -11.32 3.39 12.74
N GLN A 97 -11.59 3.15 11.47
CA GLN A 97 -12.72 2.35 11.00
C GLN A 97 -12.51 1.90 9.57
N LEU A 98 -13.27 0.90 9.13
CA LEU A 98 -13.47 0.64 7.71
C LEU A 98 -14.39 1.72 7.13
N THR A 99 -13.95 2.38 6.07
CA THR A 99 -14.72 3.40 5.35
C THR A 99 -14.87 3.00 3.90
N ASN A 100 -16.12 3.01 3.41
CA ASN A 100 -16.44 2.88 2.00
C ASN A 100 -17.00 4.21 1.50
N SER A 101 -16.48 4.67 0.37
CA SER A 101 -16.83 5.93 -0.26
C SER A 101 -17.07 5.74 -1.75
N THR A 102 -17.81 6.66 -2.37
CA THR A 102 -17.94 6.80 -3.83
C THR A 102 -17.39 8.14 -4.31
N GLU A 103 -16.89 8.97 -3.38
CA GLU A 103 -16.39 10.31 -3.67
C GLU A 103 -15.03 10.23 -4.36
N LYS A 104 -14.86 10.98 -5.46
CA LYS A 104 -13.57 11.06 -6.16
C LYS A 104 -12.54 11.88 -5.41
N SER A 105 -12.98 12.77 -4.53
CA SER A 105 -12.09 13.63 -3.74
C SER A 105 -12.55 13.69 -2.29
N HIS A 106 -11.68 13.32 -1.37
CA HIS A 106 -11.92 13.44 0.08
C HIS A 106 -10.59 13.46 0.82
N TYR A 107 -10.65 13.47 2.15
CA TYR A 107 -9.52 13.24 3.02
C TYR A 107 -9.82 12.18 4.10
N PHE A 108 -8.76 11.62 4.65
CA PHE A 108 -8.75 10.81 5.86
C PHE A 108 -7.49 11.15 6.67
N TYR A 109 -7.36 10.54 7.84
CA TYR A 109 -6.19 10.69 8.69
C TYR A 109 -5.55 9.33 8.91
N VAL A 110 -4.22 9.32 9.00
CA VAL A 110 -3.45 8.21 9.54
C VAL A 110 -3.16 8.53 11.01
N SER A 111 -3.44 7.59 11.91
CA SER A 111 -3.27 7.76 13.35
C SER A 111 -2.56 6.59 14.01
N SER A 112 -1.95 6.84 15.17
CA SER A 112 -1.27 5.83 15.99
C SER A 112 -1.90 5.79 17.40
N THR A 113 -2.27 4.60 17.88
CA THR A 113 -2.84 4.36 19.21
C THR A 113 -1.90 3.59 20.15
N GLY A 114 -0.62 3.42 19.77
CA GLY A 114 0.39 3.01 20.74
C GLY A 114 1.41 1.99 20.26
N GLY A 115 1.90 1.20 21.21
CA GLY A 115 3.24 0.61 21.14
C GLY A 115 4.25 1.61 21.69
N HIS A 116 4.41 2.74 20.98
CA HIS A 116 5.33 3.84 21.30
C HIS A 116 4.62 5.20 21.16
N THR A 117 5.30 6.29 21.50
CA THR A 117 4.75 7.67 21.52
C THR A 117 4.87 8.40 20.18
N GLY A 118 5.76 7.94 19.29
CA GLY A 118 5.91 8.49 17.95
C GLY A 118 6.44 7.45 16.96
N ASP A 119 6.21 7.75 15.69
CA ASP A 119 6.53 6.90 14.55
C ASP A 119 7.17 7.75 13.44
N ASP A 120 8.40 7.45 12.99
CA ASP A 120 9.25 8.39 12.23
C ASP A 120 8.77 8.69 10.80
N ALA A 121 8.17 7.70 10.14
CA ALA A 121 7.58 7.90 8.81
C ALA A 121 6.39 6.97 8.57
N ALA A 122 5.33 7.51 7.98
CA ALA A 122 4.20 6.76 7.48
C ALA A 122 4.25 6.62 5.95
N LEU A 123 3.90 5.44 5.46
CA LEU A 123 3.73 5.16 4.03
C LEU A 123 2.26 4.88 3.73
N LEU A 124 1.82 5.30 2.55
CA LEU A 124 0.50 5.02 2.00
C LEU A 124 0.61 4.01 0.86
N LEU A 125 -0.07 2.88 0.98
CA LEU A 125 -0.26 1.94 -0.12
C LEU A 125 -1.64 2.18 -0.74
N ILE A 126 -1.62 2.57 -2.01
CA ILE A 126 -2.80 2.74 -2.84
C ILE A 126 -2.92 1.48 -3.70
N ALA A 127 -4.03 0.77 -3.61
CA ALA A 127 -4.28 -0.40 -4.44
C ALA A 127 -5.49 -0.17 -5.34
N VAL A 128 -5.31 -0.43 -6.64
CA VAL A 128 -6.29 -0.14 -7.70
C VAL A 128 -6.68 -1.42 -8.41
N ASN A 129 -7.98 -1.68 -8.50
CA ASN A 129 -8.53 -2.79 -9.26
C ASN A 129 -9.64 -2.30 -10.19
N SER A 130 -9.64 -2.81 -11.42
CA SER A 130 -10.76 -2.73 -12.36
C SER A 130 -10.77 -4.00 -13.19
N THR A 131 -11.96 -4.41 -13.64
CA THR A 131 -12.13 -5.50 -14.59
C THR A 131 -11.68 -5.13 -16.01
N ASN A 132 -11.58 -3.84 -16.30
CA ASN A 132 -11.16 -3.29 -17.58
C ASN A 132 -9.72 -2.75 -17.50
N GLN A 133 -8.83 -3.34 -18.30
CA GLN A 133 -7.42 -2.92 -18.35
C GLN A 133 -7.23 -1.49 -18.85
N THR A 134 -8.15 -0.97 -19.65
CA THR A 134 -8.11 0.44 -20.10
C THR A 134 -8.32 1.39 -18.93
N ASP A 135 -9.19 1.02 -17.98
CA ASP A 135 -9.44 1.86 -16.80
C ASP A 135 -8.19 1.90 -15.89
N LEU A 136 -7.50 0.76 -15.74
CA LEU A 136 -6.20 0.71 -15.04
C LEU A 136 -5.14 1.55 -15.76
N ALA A 137 -5.07 1.48 -17.09
CA ALA A 137 -4.12 2.26 -17.90
C ALA A 137 -4.42 3.77 -17.94
N GLN A 138 -5.58 4.21 -17.44
CA GLN A 138 -5.98 5.62 -17.33
C GLN A 138 -6.06 6.10 -15.88
N PHE A 139 -5.65 5.26 -14.94
CA PHE A 139 -5.70 5.61 -13.54
C PHE A 139 -4.78 6.79 -13.22
N ALA A 140 -5.33 7.79 -12.52
CA ALA A 140 -4.56 8.87 -11.95
C ALA A 140 -5.20 9.38 -10.65
N ILE A 141 -4.35 9.72 -9.69
CA ILE A 141 -4.73 10.20 -8.36
C ILE A 141 -3.75 11.28 -7.89
N GLN A 142 -4.27 12.41 -7.43
CA GLN A 142 -3.51 13.41 -6.67
C GLN A 142 -3.54 13.03 -5.19
N ILE A 143 -2.38 13.04 -4.53
CA ILE A 143 -2.26 12.92 -3.08
C ILE A 143 -1.64 14.20 -2.52
N ASP A 144 -2.32 14.77 -1.52
CA ASP A 144 -1.83 15.88 -0.72
C ASP A 144 -1.79 15.46 0.75
N ALA A 145 -0.61 15.49 1.36
CA ALA A 145 -0.42 15.10 2.76
C ALA A 145 0.08 16.27 3.62
N LYS A 146 -0.35 16.30 4.88
CA LYS A 146 0.04 17.28 5.90
C LYS A 146 0.25 16.56 7.21
N GLY A 147 1.30 16.90 7.94
CA GLY A 147 1.64 16.23 9.18
C GLY A 147 2.93 16.75 9.78
N TYR A 148 3.32 16.15 10.89
CA TYR A 148 4.59 16.46 11.53
C TYR A 148 5.74 15.77 10.81
N ASN A 149 6.86 16.47 10.74
CA ASN A 149 8.10 15.96 10.20
C ASN A 149 9.23 16.32 11.17
N TRP A 150 10.14 15.39 11.40
CA TRP A 150 11.31 15.55 12.25
C TRP A 150 12.45 14.66 11.73
N ASP A 151 13.66 14.96 12.18
CA ASP A 151 14.82 14.09 11.99
C ASP A 151 14.83 12.99 13.06
N PRO A 152 14.95 11.71 12.68
CA PRO A 152 14.96 10.61 13.66
C PRO A 152 16.10 10.75 14.68
N LEU A 153 15.80 10.47 15.95
CA LEU A 153 16.79 10.52 17.03
C LEU A 153 17.58 9.21 17.07
N ALA A 154 18.86 9.25 16.66
CA ALA A 154 19.76 8.10 16.79
C ALA A 154 20.09 7.81 18.27
N GLY A 155 19.92 6.56 18.69
CA GLY A 155 20.37 6.08 20.01
C GLY A 155 19.51 6.50 21.19
N ALA A 156 18.29 7.03 20.98
CA ALA A 156 17.29 6.99 22.04
C ALA A 156 17.16 5.52 22.45
N VAL A 157 17.24 5.16 23.73
CA VAL A 157 17.00 3.78 24.21
C VAL A 157 16.09 3.80 25.43
N ALA A 158 14.78 3.95 25.21
CA ALA A 158 13.65 3.68 26.11
C ALA A 158 13.50 4.50 27.39
N PRO A 159 12.27 4.96 27.74
CA PRO A 159 11.07 4.10 27.73
C PRO A 159 9.84 4.54 26.89
N ASP A 160 9.70 5.79 26.45
CA ASP A 160 8.48 6.36 25.83
C ASP A 160 8.83 7.19 24.57
N TRP A 161 9.50 6.54 23.62
CA TRP A 161 10.45 6.95 22.58
C TRP A 161 10.10 8.03 21.54
N PHE A 162 9.46 9.09 21.98
CA PHE A 162 9.31 10.33 21.25
C PHE A 162 9.32 11.42 22.31
N ASP A 163 10.49 12.02 22.49
CA ASP A 163 10.67 13.27 23.20
C ASP A 163 11.45 14.25 22.32
N PRO A 164 10.96 14.62 21.12
CA PRO A 164 11.24 15.98 20.72
C PRO A 164 10.59 16.84 21.78
N GLY A 165 11.41 17.68 22.42
CA GLY A 165 10.85 18.80 23.14
C GLY A 165 9.81 19.45 22.22
N TYR A 166 8.66 19.84 22.76
CA TYR A 166 7.53 20.38 21.99
C TYR A 166 7.96 21.44 20.94
N ASP A 167 9.09 22.11 21.18
CA ASP A 167 9.68 23.14 20.32
C ASP A 167 10.32 22.61 19.02
N ASP A 168 10.68 21.32 18.92
CA ASP A 168 11.30 20.70 17.73
C ASP A 168 10.27 20.08 16.77
N LEU A 169 8.99 20.02 17.18
CA LEU A 169 7.91 19.50 16.36
C LEU A 169 7.42 20.53 15.34
N TYR A 170 7.76 20.32 14.07
CA TYR A 170 7.27 21.17 12.99
C TYR A 170 6.09 20.52 12.23
N TYR A 171 4.92 21.18 12.25
CA TYR A 171 3.80 20.77 11.40
C TYR A 171 3.97 21.32 9.99
N ASN A 172 4.13 20.44 9.02
CA ASN A 172 4.27 20.78 7.62
C ASN A 172 2.91 20.68 6.90
N TYR A 173 2.49 21.79 6.29
CA TYR A 173 1.22 21.92 5.57
C TYR A 173 1.23 21.32 4.15
N SER A 174 2.37 20.79 3.70
CA SER A 174 2.52 20.08 2.42
C SER A 174 3.75 19.17 2.48
N THR A 175 3.61 18.01 3.13
CA THR A 175 4.67 16.99 3.16
C THR A 175 4.74 16.23 1.83
N VAL A 176 3.58 16.03 1.20
CA VAL A 176 3.42 15.53 -0.16
C VAL A 176 2.39 16.38 -0.88
N SER A 177 2.64 16.70 -2.15
CA SER A 177 1.65 17.22 -3.10
C SER A 177 2.07 16.75 -4.49
N ARG A 178 1.54 15.59 -4.91
CA ARG A 178 1.97 14.92 -6.14
C ARG A 178 0.87 14.08 -6.75
N SER A 179 0.84 14.05 -8.07
CA SER A 179 0.02 13.12 -8.85
C SER A 179 0.76 11.81 -9.08
N PHE A 180 0.04 10.71 -8.90
CA PHE A 180 0.48 9.35 -9.19
C PHE A 180 -0.41 8.74 -10.26
N ASN A 181 0.18 7.96 -11.16
CA ASN A 181 -0.51 7.35 -12.29
C ASN A 181 0.02 5.93 -12.55
N VAL A 182 -0.30 5.39 -13.72
CA VAL A 182 0.16 4.07 -14.20
C VAL A 182 1.68 3.89 -14.14
N ASP A 183 2.47 4.94 -14.41
CA ASP A 183 3.94 4.89 -14.38
C ASP A 183 4.50 4.76 -12.94
N ASN A 184 3.61 4.81 -11.94
CA ASN A 184 3.95 4.67 -10.53
C ASN A 184 3.46 3.36 -9.94
N TYR A 185 2.91 2.46 -10.77
CA TYR A 185 2.64 1.11 -10.31
C TYR A 185 3.92 0.41 -9.88
N LEU A 186 3.81 -0.37 -8.82
CA LEU A 186 4.90 -1.19 -8.32
C LEU A 186 5.27 -2.23 -9.38
N GLU A 187 6.58 -2.33 -9.62
CA GLU A 187 7.18 -3.28 -10.54
C GLU A 187 8.17 -4.18 -9.78
N ASN A 188 8.38 -5.38 -10.28
CA ASN A 188 9.47 -6.25 -9.89
C ASN A 188 10.31 -6.62 -11.13
N THR A 189 11.25 -7.56 -11.00
CA THR A 189 12.12 -7.98 -12.12
C THR A 189 11.37 -8.53 -13.34
N ASN A 190 10.09 -8.89 -13.19
CA ASN A 190 9.24 -9.43 -14.24
C ASN A 190 8.24 -8.40 -14.79
N GLY A 191 8.35 -7.12 -14.41
CA GLY A 191 7.48 -6.02 -14.82
C GLY A 191 6.43 -5.65 -13.76
N ASP A 192 5.30 -5.08 -14.19
CA ASP A 192 4.24 -4.65 -13.28
C ASP A 192 3.78 -5.77 -12.35
N VAL A 193 3.58 -5.40 -11.09
CA VAL A 193 3.02 -6.31 -10.11
C VAL A 193 1.50 -6.22 -10.07
N THR A 194 0.87 -7.39 -10.02
CA THR A 194 -0.55 -7.56 -9.69
C THR A 194 -0.68 -8.45 -8.47
N GLN A 195 -1.37 -7.99 -7.43
CA GLN A 195 -1.39 -8.65 -6.12
C GLN A 195 -2.79 -8.66 -5.51
N ARG A 196 -3.17 -9.77 -4.87
CA ARG A 196 -4.48 -9.88 -4.19
C ARG A 196 -4.44 -9.57 -2.70
N TRP A 197 -3.25 -9.63 -2.12
CA TRP A 197 -2.99 -9.42 -0.70
C TRP A 197 -2.08 -8.21 -0.52
N LYS A 198 -2.05 -7.63 0.68
CA LYS A 198 -1.09 -6.56 1.01
C LYS A 198 0.10 -7.10 1.79
N PHE A 199 1.20 -6.35 1.83
CA PHE A 199 2.36 -6.72 2.64
C PHE A 199 1.97 -6.77 4.11
N ALA A 200 2.18 -7.91 4.75
CA ALA A 200 1.71 -8.19 6.10
C ALA A 200 2.44 -9.42 6.67
N PRO A 201 2.50 -9.56 8.00
CA PRO A 201 3.06 -10.76 8.64
C PRO A 201 2.26 -12.05 8.39
N LEU A 202 1.02 -11.95 7.92
CA LEU A 202 0.15 -13.08 7.60
C LEU A 202 0.03 -13.29 6.10
N ASP A 203 0.11 -14.55 5.66
CA ASP A 203 -0.09 -14.93 4.27
C ASP A 203 -1.50 -14.56 3.80
N ASN A 204 -1.60 -14.11 2.54
CA ASN A 204 -2.87 -13.75 1.92
C ASN A 204 -3.69 -12.73 2.73
N TYR A 205 -3.03 -11.81 3.44
CA TYR A 205 -3.73 -10.76 4.17
C TYR A 205 -4.46 -9.81 3.19
N PRO A 206 -5.74 -9.50 3.40
CA PRO A 206 -6.53 -8.76 2.43
C PRO A 206 -5.98 -7.34 2.20
N ILE A 207 -6.36 -6.74 1.09
CA ILE A 207 -6.10 -5.35 0.70
C ILE A 207 -7.20 -4.41 1.24
N TYR A 208 -8.42 -4.90 1.42
CA TYR A 208 -9.50 -4.14 2.05
C TYR A 208 -10.36 -5.00 2.98
N GLY A 209 -11.07 -4.36 3.91
CA GLY A 209 -11.92 -5.04 4.86
C GLY A 209 -13.07 -5.78 4.16
N GLY A 210 -13.20 -7.08 4.44
CA GLY A 210 -14.24 -7.93 3.85
C GLY A 210 -13.93 -8.48 2.46
N GLN A 211 -12.70 -8.31 1.95
CA GLN A 211 -12.27 -8.91 0.69
C GLN A 211 -12.40 -10.45 0.71
N ASP A 212 -12.96 -11.02 -0.34
CA ASP A 212 -13.00 -12.46 -0.57
C ASP A 212 -11.72 -12.89 -1.31
N MET A 213 -10.78 -13.49 -0.57
CA MET A 213 -9.50 -13.92 -1.13
C MET A 213 -9.63 -15.03 -2.20
N ALA A 214 -10.74 -15.76 -2.25
CA ALA A 214 -10.98 -16.80 -3.24
C ALA A 214 -11.58 -16.24 -4.54
N ALA A 215 -12.38 -15.18 -4.46
CA ALA A 215 -13.17 -14.66 -5.58
C ALA A 215 -12.67 -13.31 -6.13
N ASP A 216 -12.13 -12.43 -5.28
CA ASP A 216 -11.75 -11.08 -5.67
C ASP A 216 -10.50 -11.06 -6.55
N LYS A 217 -10.38 -9.99 -7.35
CA LYS A 217 -9.33 -9.86 -8.36
C LYS A 217 -8.05 -9.21 -7.81
N ASP A 218 -7.00 -9.27 -8.61
CA ASP A 218 -5.68 -8.74 -8.27
C ASP A 218 -5.64 -7.22 -8.50
N PHE A 219 -4.87 -6.51 -7.67
CA PHE A 219 -4.72 -5.06 -7.66
C PHE A 219 -3.36 -4.65 -8.23
N LYS A 220 -3.32 -3.51 -8.91
CA LYS A 220 -2.10 -2.73 -9.12
C LYS A 220 -1.83 -1.90 -7.87
N LEU A 221 -0.57 -1.80 -7.47
CA LEU A 221 -0.18 -1.16 -6.21
C LEU A 221 0.66 0.07 -6.48
N ILE A 222 0.53 1.11 -5.66
CA ILE A 222 1.42 2.28 -5.61
C ILE A 222 1.78 2.47 -4.13
N LEU A 223 3.07 2.53 -3.83
CA LEU A 223 3.56 2.88 -2.48
C LEU A 223 4.02 4.33 -2.49
N VAL A 224 3.57 5.12 -1.52
CA VAL A 224 3.91 6.53 -1.37
C VAL A 224 4.48 6.77 0.01
N ASP A 225 5.62 7.42 0.09
CA ASP A 225 6.14 7.96 1.35
C ASP A 225 5.40 9.27 1.66
N LEU A 226 4.73 9.36 2.81
CA LEU A 226 3.97 10.56 3.18
C LEU A 226 4.85 11.70 3.70
N ASN A 227 6.16 11.46 3.85
CA ASN A 227 7.15 12.41 4.37
C ASN A 227 6.72 13.07 5.69
N ALA A 228 6.06 12.28 6.52
CA ALA A 228 5.48 12.71 7.79
C ALA A 228 5.50 11.53 8.77
N GLY A 229 5.72 11.83 10.04
CA GLY A 229 5.61 10.89 11.14
C GLY A 229 4.29 11.03 11.90
N LEU A 230 4.00 10.08 12.78
CA LEU A 230 2.82 10.07 13.64
C LEU A 230 3.23 10.32 15.09
N VAL A 231 2.42 11.09 15.81
CA VAL A 231 2.50 11.15 17.28
C VAL A 231 1.30 10.41 17.84
N SER A 232 1.56 9.43 18.69
CA SER A 232 0.50 8.55 19.20
C SER A 232 -0.23 9.17 20.39
N ASN A 233 -1.44 8.67 20.64
CA ASN A 233 -2.23 9.06 21.81
C ASN A 233 -1.61 8.65 23.17
N ARG A 234 -0.45 7.98 23.17
CA ARG A 234 0.32 7.66 24.38
C ARG A 234 1.17 8.84 24.85
N TRP A 235 1.51 9.77 23.97
CA TRP A 235 2.25 10.95 24.36
C TRP A 235 1.34 11.93 25.11
N ALA A 236 1.74 12.37 26.29
CA ALA A 236 0.87 13.05 27.25
C ALA A 236 0.18 14.32 26.69
N ASN A 237 0.81 15.01 25.75
CA ASN A 237 0.34 16.29 25.20
C ASN A 237 -0.12 16.20 23.75
N TYR A 238 -0.39 15.00 23.21
CA TYR A 238 -0.73 14.83 21.79
C TYR A 238 -1.94 15.66 21.35
N GLN A 239 -2.90 15.91 22.25
CA GLN A 239 -4.08 16.73 21.96
C GLN A 239 -3.78 18.22 21.72
N ASN A 240 -2.61 18.70 22.18
CA ASN A 240 -2.15 20.06 21.92
C ASN A 240 -1.55 20.20 20.52
N LEU A 241 -1.20 19.09 19.88
CA LEU A 241 -0.72 19.08 18.52
C LEU A 241 -1.87 19.37 17.55
N LYS A 242 -1.54 20.11 16.49
CA LYS A 242 -2.37 20.17 15.29
C LYS A 242 -2.77 18.77 14.86
N ASP A 243 -4.08 18.58 14.65
CA ASP A 243 -4.72 17.32 14.26
C ASP A 243 -4.27 16.13 15.13
N TYR A 244 -3.97 16.39 16.40
CA TYR A 244 -3.60 15.40 17.41
C TYR A 244 -2.42 14.50 17.01
N GLY A 245 -1.47 15.03 16.22
CA GLY A 245 -0.32 14.26 15.77
C GLY A 245 -0.60 13.28 14.63
N THR A 246 -1.81 13.32 14.06
CA THR A 246 -2.18 12.52 12.88
C THR A 246 -1.69 13.15 11.58
N ILE A 247 -1.57 12.33 10.54
CA ILE A 247 -1.28 12.81 9.19
C ILE A 247 -2.59 12.96 8.44
N ASN A 248 -2.92 14.16 7.96
CA ASN A 248 -4.04 14.37 7.05
C ASN A 248 -3.61 13.99 5.63
N VAL A 249 -4.33 13.05 5.01
CA VAL A 249 -4.14 12.64 3.63
C VAL A 249 -5.39 12.98 2.85
N SER A 250 -5.26 13.85 1.86
CA SER A 250 -6.30 14.19 0.91
C SER A 250 -6.01 13.53 -0.44
N TYR A 251 -7.04 13.01 -1.09
CA TYR A 251 -6.94 12.41 -2.42
C TYR A 251 -7.88 13.08 -3.41
N SER A 252 -7.52 13.05 -4.69
CA SER A 252 -8.40 13.38 -5.80
C SER A 252 -8.14 12.45 -6.98
N ILE A 253 -9.09 11.56 -7.26
CA ILE A 253 -9.03 10.59 -8.35
C ILE A 253 -9.64 11.23 -9.61
N THR A 254 -8.82 11.39 -10.64
CA THR A 254 -9.26 11.99 -11.92
C THR A 254 -9.77 10.95 -12.91
N SER A 255 -9.64 9.66 -12.61
CA SER A 255 -10.10 8.56 -13.45
C SER A 255 -11.60 8.60 -13.73
N THR A 256 -11.99 8.25 -14.95
CA THR A 256 -13.38 8.04 -15.39
C THR A 256 -13.52 6.62 -15.91
N PRO A 257 -13.64 5.62 -15.02
CA PRO A 257 -13.63 4.22 -15.41
C PRO A 257 -14.94 3.84 -16.08
N LYS A 258 -14.89 2.93 -17.06
CA LYS A 258 -16.07 2.35 -17.71
C LYS A 258 -16.71 1.27 -16.84
N ASP A 259 -15.87 0.45 -16.20
CA ASP A 259 -16.31 -0.55 -15.24
C ASP A 259 -16.15 -0.04 -13.80
N PRO A 260 -16.83 -0.64 -12.81
CA PRO A 260 -16.56 -0.33 -11.41
C PRO A 260 -15.07 -0.46 -11.08
N MET A 261 -14.50 0.60 -10.51
CA MET A 261 -13.09 0.63 -10.09
C MET A 261 -13.03 0.73 -8.57
N ASN A 262 -12.20 -0.13 -7.98
CA ASN A 262 -11.95 -0.18 -6.55
C ASN A 262 -10.56 0.41 -6.26
N VAL A 263 -10.53 1.49 -5.50
CA VAL A 263 -9.30 2.15 -5.03
C VAL A 263 -9.27 2.06 -3.52
N THR A 264 -8.25 1.46 -2.95
CA THR A 264 -8.15 1.24 -1.50
C THR A 264 -6.86 1.83 -0.96
N PHE A 265 -6.91 2.26 0.29
CA PHE A 265 -5.80 2.88 1.00
C PHE A 265 -5.46 2.05 2.23
N ASN A 266 -4.18 1.72 2.35
CA ASN A 266 -3.57 1.10 3.51
C ASN A 266 -2.38 1.95 3.95
N THR A 267 -1.99 1.81 5.20
CA THR A 267 -0.87 2.55 5.77
C THR A 267 0.12 1.61 6.43
N TYR A 268 1.38 2.00 6.36
CA TYR A 268 2.50 1.36 7.01
C TYR A 268 3.32 2.40 7.76
N VAL A 269 4.14 1.94 8.70
CA VAL A 269 5.00 2.82 9.48
C VAL A 269 6.41 2.25 9.58
N TYR A 270 7.37 3.14 9.37
CA TYR A 270 8.80 2.96 9.56
C TYR A 270 9.24 3.60 10.87
N ASN A 271 10.15 2.93 11.58
CA ASN A 271 10.87 3.52 12.70
C ASN A 271 12.37 3.29 12.56
N TRP A 272 13.15 4.36 12.74
CA TRP A 272 14.60 4.35 12.54
C TRP A 272 15.31 3.47 13.57
N ASP A 273 14.95 3.61 14.86
CA ASP A 273 15.68 2.97 15.97
C ASP A 273 14.82 2.10 16.89
N ALA A 274 13.76 1.48 16.35
CA ALA A 274 12.93 0.57 17.11
C ALA A 274 13.72 -0.69 17.55
N PRO A 275 13.75 -1.06 18.85
CA PRO A 275 14.56 -2.17 19.37
C PRO A 275 14.36 -3.53 18.68
N GLN A 276 13.16 -3.79 18.17
CA GLN A 276 12.78 -5.06 17.54
C GLN A 276 12.68 -4.97 16.02
N ALA A 277 12.84 -3.78 15.45
CA ALA A 277 12.46 -3.49 14.07
C ALA A 277 13.28 -2.35 13.44
N LYS A 278 14.53 -2.18 13.90
CA LYS A 278 15.41 -1.07 13.51
C LYS A 278 15.52 -0.95 12.00
N GLY A 279 15.15 0.22 11.47
CA GLY A 279 15.25 0.53 10.05
C GLY A 279 14.33 -0.31 9.17
N THR A 280 13.16 -0.71 9.69
CA THR A 280 12.19 -1.53 8.95
C THR A 280 10.77 -0.99 9.09
N ILE A 281 9.93 -1.39 8.13
CA ILE A 281 8.48 -1.26 8.23
C ILE A 281 7.96 -2.43 9.04
N HIS A 282 7.33 -2.11 10.18
CA HIS A 282 6.90 -3.12 11.14
C HIS A 282 5.42 -3.01 11.53
N TRP A 283 4.86 -1.81 11.46
CA TRP A 283 3.47 -1.55 11.84
C TRP A 283 2.64 -1.18 10.61
N LEU A 284 1.36 -1.52 10.68
CA LEU A 284 0.39 -1.38 9.60
C LEU A 284 -1.03 -1.34 10.13
N ASN A 285 -1.97 -0.82 9.33
CA ASN A 285 -3.39 -0.93 9.66
C ASN A 285 -3.89 -2.37 9.52
N ALA A 286 -4.67 -2.86 10.50
CA ALA A 286 -5.42 -4.09 10.35
C ALA A 286 -6.64 -3.90 9.44
N LEU A 287 -7.02 -4.92 8.69
CA LEU A 287 -8.23 -4.98 7.87
C LEU A 287 -9.22 -6.05 8.36
N SER A 288 -8.90 -6.68 9.48
CA SER A 288 -9.72 -7.68 10.14
C SER A 288 -9.48 -7.66 11.65
N GLY A 289 -10.42 -8.22 12.42
CA GLY A 289 -10.35 -8.23 13.88
C GLY A 289 -10.81 -6.90 14.51
N THR A 290 -10.40 -6.68 15.76
CA THR A 290 -10.93 -5.58 16.59
C THR A 290 -10.34 -4.21 16.28
N ALA A 291 -9.14 -4.16 15.69
CA ALA A 291 -8.43 -2.93 15.32
C ALA A 291 -8.59 -2.58 13.83
N GLN A 292 -9.61 -3.15 13.16
CA GLN A 292 -9.73 -3.00 11.71
C GLN A 292 -10.01 -1.56 11.30
N SER A 293 -9.20 -1.05 10.37
CA SER A 293 -9.35 0.26 9.77
C SER A 293 -8.79 0.27 8.36
N GLY A 294 -9.41 1.03 7.48
CA GLY A 294 -9.07 1.04 6.06
C GLY A 294 -10.03 1.92 5.29
N TYR A 295 -9.60 2.41 4.14
CA TYR A 295 -10.42 3.32 3.34
C TYR A 295 -10.52 2.78 1.92
N GLN A 296 -11.74 2.64 1.42
CA GLN A 296 -12.06 2.15 0.09
C GLN A 296 -12.94 3.15 -0.63
N VAL A 297 -12.61 3.40 -1.89
CA VAL A 297 -13.39 4.17 -2.84
C VAL A 297 -13.84 3.23 -3.96
N ILE A 298 -15.14 3.08 -4.13
CA ILE A 298 -15.73 2.34 -5.25
C ILE A 298 -16.28 3.37 -6.21
N LEU A 299 -15.57 3.60 -7.30
CA LEU A 299 -16.04 4.47 -8.37
C LEU A 299 -17.05 3.70 -9.22
N PRO A 300 -18.28 4.23 -9.41
CA PRO A 300 -19.21 3.63 -10.35
C PRO A 300 -18.64 3.73 -11.76
N GLY A 301 -18.78 2.66 -12.53
CA GLY A 301 -18.52 2.68 -13.97
C GLY A 301 -19.51 3.60 -14.68
N SER A 302 -19.06 4.25 -15.77
CA SER A 302 -19.88 5.12 -16.63
C SER A 302 -20.46 4.39 -17.83
#